data_AF-A0A849GHK3-F1
#
_entry.id   AF-A0A849GHK3-F1
#
_cell.length_a   1.000
_cell.length_b   1.000
_cell.length_c   1.000
_cell.angle_alpha   90.00
_cell.angle_beta   90.00
_cell.angle_gamma   90.00
#
_symmetry.space_group_name_H-M   'P 1'
#
loop_
_entity.id
_entity.type
_entity.pdbx_description
1 polymer ?
#
loop_
_entity_poly.entity_id
_entity_poly.type
_entity_poly.pdbx_seq_one_letter_code
_entity_poly.pdbx_strand_id
1 'polypeptide(L)'
;MDLIAIAVPFFMLALVIELIIDWRKGSGLYRSNDAINSLSAGILSTTIGYFTKFLPLIAWGFVLRNFALIDMQPGWFDLSPSGLLLWVTAALAWDFCYYWFHRFSHE
;
A
#
# COMPACT_ATOMS: atom_id res chain seq x y z
N MET A 1 -5.99 -8.31 5.25
CA MET A 1 -5.89 -9.30 4.16
C MET A 1 -5.90 -8.52 2.85
N ASP A 2 -4.97 -8.80 1.95
CA ASP A 2 -4.92 -8.12 0.65
C ASP A 2 -5.97 -8.77 -0.28
N LEU A 3 -7.14 -8.13 -0.35
CA LEU A 3 -8.25 -8.59 -1.18
C LEU A 3 -7.88 -8.62 -2.67
N ILE A 4 -7.00 -7.72 -3.12
CA ILE A 4 -6.53 -7.67 -4.52
C ILE A 4 -5.66 -8.90 -4.79
N ALA A 5 -4.70 -9.19 -3.90
CA ALA A 5 -3.84 -10.36 -4.04
C ALA A 5 -4.64 -11.68 -4.09
N ILE A 6 -5.71 -11.79 -3.29
CA ILE A 6 -6.60 -12.96 -3.31
C ILE A 6 -7.43 -13.01 -4.59
N ALA A 7 -7.82 -11.87 -5.17
CA ALA A 7 -8.63 -11.82 -6.39
C ALA A 7 -7.86 -12.21 -7.67
N VAL A 8 -6.54 -11.98 -7.72
CA VAL A 8 -5.69 -12.29 -8.89
C VAL A 8 -5.88 -13.73 -9.42
N PRO A 9 -5.77 -14.80 -8.62
CA PRO A 9 -5.94 -16.17 -9.13
C PRO A 9 -7.34 -16.43 -9.72
N PHE A 10 -8.39 -15.86 -9.14
CA PHE A 10 -9.76 -16.00 -9.67
C PHE A 10 -9.93 -15.24 -10.99
N PHE A 11 -9.35 -14.04 -11.08
CA PHE A 11 -9.36 -13.25 -12.30
C PHE A 11 -8.60 -13.96 -13.45
N MET A 12 -7.42 -14.53 -13.16
CA MET A 12 -6.67 -15.32 -14.14
C MET A 12 -7.45 -16.57 -14.59
N LEU A 13 -8.12 -17.25 -13.67
CA LEU A 13 -8.98 -18.38 -14.00
C LEU A 13 -10.16 -17.95 -14.90
N ALA A 14 -10.78 -16.81 -14.61
CA ALA A 14 -11.88 -16.26 -15.41
C ALA A 14 -11.46 -15.94 -16.85
N LEU A 15 -10.28 -15.32 -17.04
CA LEU A 15 -9.71 -15.06 -18.37
C LEU A 15 -9.50 -16.35 -19.18
N VAL A 16 -8.97 -17.39 -18.53
CA VAL A 16 -8.76 -18.71 -19.17
C VAL A 16 -10.09 -19.36 -19.53
N ILE A 17 -11.08 -19.30 -18.65
CA ILE A 17 -12.43 -19.84 -18.90
C ILE A 17 -13.09 -19.12 -20.08
N GLU A 18 -13.01 -17.79 -20.11
CA GLU A 18 -13.56 -16.97 -21.20
C GLU A 18 -12.95 -17.37 -22.56
N LEU A 19 -11.62 -17.48 -22.63
CA LEU A 19 -10.90 -17.92 -23.82
C LEU A 19 -11.32 -19.32 -24.28
N ILE A 20 -11.43 -20.28 -23.35
CA ILE A 20 -11.85 -21.66 -23.67
C ILE A 20 -13.29 -21.68 -24.19
N ILE A 21 -14.20 -20.91 -23.59
CA ILE A 21 -15.60 -20.84 -24.01
C ILE A 21 -15.70 -20.27 -25.42
N ASP A 22 -15.00 -19.17 -25.70
CA ASP A 22 -15.01 -18.55 -27.03
C ASP A 22 -14.44 -19.49 -28.10
N TRP A 23 -13.32 -20.16 -27.79
CA TRP A 23 -12.71 -21.16 -28.67
C TRP A 23 -13.66 -22.32 -28.98
N ARG A 24 -14.37 -22.83 -27.96
CA ARG A 24 -15.32 -23.95 -28.15
C ARG A 24 -16.57 -23.54 -28.92
N LYS A 25 -17.06 -22.31 -28.72
CA LYS A 25 -18.27 -21.81 -29.38
C LYS A 25 -18.00 -21.20 -30.76
N GLY A 26 -16.75 -20.86 -31.05
CA GLY A 26 -16.36 -20.12 -32.27
C GLY A 26 -17.03 -18.75 -32.35
N SER A 27 -17.37 -18.14 -31.21
CA SER A 27 -18.16 -16.90 -31.18
C SER A 27 -17.36 -15.65 -31.59
N GLY A 28 -16.03 -15.68 -31.48
CA GLY A 28 -15.15 -14.55 -31.80
C GLY A 28 -15.37 -13.34 -30.89
N LEU A 29 -15.99 -13.55 -29.72
CA LEU A 29 -16.28 -12.51 -28.75
C LEU A 29 -15.07 -12.20 -27.87
N TYR A 30 -14.14 -13.14 -27.71
CA TYR A 30 -12.91 -12.90 -26.96
C TYR A 30 -12.00 -11.92 -27.71
N ARG A 31 -11.64 -10.83 -27.05
CA ARG A 31 -10.76 -9.79 -27.60
C ARG A 31 -9.49 -9.72 -26.78
N SER A 32 -8.36 -10.09 -27.39
CA SER A 32 -7.04 -10.02 -26.76
C SER A 32 -6.72 -8.64 -26.20
N ASN A 33 -7.20 -7.59 -26.86
CA ASN A 33 -7.02 -6.20 -26.43
C ASN A 33 -7.68 -5.94 -25.07
N ASP A 34 -8.87 -6.50 -24.84
CA ASP A 34 -9.62 -6.32 -23.59
C ASP A 34 -8.96 -7.11 -22.44
N ALA A 35 -8.43 -8.30 -22.74
CA ALA A 35 -7.61 -9.07 -21.80
C ALA A 35 -6.31 -8.34 -21.42
N ILE A 36 -5.59 -7.81 -22.41
CA ILE A 36 -4.36 -7.01 -22.17
C ILE A 36 -4.69 -5.78 -21.34
N ASN A 37 -5.71 -5.01 -21.69
CA ASN A 37 -6.11 -3.82 -20.95
C ASN A 37 -6.45 -4.14 -19.50
N SER A 38 -7.17 -5.23 -19.26
CA SER A 38 -7.54 -5.66 -17.90
C SER A 38 -6.33 -6.09 -17.07
N LEU A 39 -5.41 -6.85 -17.67
CA LEU A 39 -4.14 -7.23 -17.03
C LEU A 39 -3.28 -5.99 -16.73
N SER A 40 -3.14 -5.09 -17.70
CA SER A 40 -2.39 -3.83 -17.54
C SER A 40 -2.96 -2.98 -16.41
N ALA A 41 -4.29 -2.86 -16.31
CA ALA A 41 -4.94 -2.14 -15.21
C ALA A 41 -4.63 -2.77 -13.85
N GLY A 42 -4.70 -4.10 -13.74
CA GLY A 42 -4.37 -4.82 -12.50
C GLY A 42 -2.90 -4.68 -12.09
N ILE A 43 -1.98 -4.81 -13.05
CA ILE A 43 -0.54 -4.62 -12.83
C ILE A 43 -0.25 -3.19 -12.40
N LEU A 44 -0.83 -2.20 -13.08
CA LEU A 44 -0.64 -0.79 -12.75
C LEU A 44 -1.17 -0.47 -11.34
N SER A 45 -2.38 -0.91 -11.01
CA SER A 45 -2.97 -0.74 -9.67
C SER A 45 -2.07 -1.32 -8.58
N THR A 46 -1.59 -2.56 -8.79
CA THR A 46 -0.71 -3.25 -7.83
C THR A 46 0.65 -2.55 -7.70
N THR A 47 1.23 -2.14 -8.83
CA THR A 47 2.53 -1.45 -8.87
C THR A 47 2.46 -0.09 -8.18
N ILE A 48 1.42 0.70 -8.46
CA ILE A 48 1.16 1.97 -7.75
C ILE A 48 0.95 1.71 -6.26
N GLY A 49 0.22 0.66 -5.89
CA GLY A 49 0.03 0.24 -4.49
C GLY A 49 1.34 -0.07 -3.76
N TYR A 50 2.31 -0.70 -4.42
CA TYR A 50 3.65 -0.90 -3.84
C TYR A 50 4.44 0.40 -3.78
N PHE A 51 4.41 1.20 -4.84
CA PHE A 51 5.13 2.47 -4.89
C PHE A 51 4.69 3.43 -3.78
N THR A 52 3.38 3.53 -3.56
CA THR A 52 2.78 4.36 -2.49
C THR A 52 3.12 3.88 -1.07
N LYS A 53 3.57 2.63 -0.88
CA LYS A 53 4.08 2.13 0.40
C LYS A 53 5.60 2.29 0.53
N PHE A 54 6.31 2.07 -0.57
CA PHE A 54 7.77 2.11 -0.60
C PHE A 54 8.32 3.54 -0.55
N LEU A 55 7.69 4.48 -1.26
CA LEU A 55 8.12 5.86 -1.29
C LEU A 55 8.07 6.53 0.09
N PRO A 56 7.01 6.39 0.91
CA PRO A 56 7.03 6.87 2.29
C PRO A 56 8.13 6.24 3.15
N LEU A 57 8.44 4.96 2.96
CA LEU A 57 9.51 4.30 3.70
C LEU A 57 10.89 4.90 3.37
N ILE A 58 11.16 5.15 2.08
CA ILE A 58 12.38 5.85 1.65
C ILE A 58 12.42 7.26 2.21
N ALA A 59 11.32 8.01 2.07
CA ALA A 59 11.23 9.38 2.57
C ALA A 59 11.47 9.42 4.08
N TRP A 60 10.85 8.51 4.84
CA TRP A 60 11.07 8.36 6.27
C TRP A 60 12.53 8.08 6.60
N GLY A 61 13.17 7.10 5.93
CA GLY A 61 14.58 6.77 6.16
C GLY A 61 15.52 7.92 5.79
N PHE A 62 15.22 8.67 4.71
CA PHE A 62 15.98 9.85 4.31
C PHE A 62 15.86 10.98 5.33
N VAL A 63 14.64 11.27 5.79
CA VAL A 63 14.39 12.29 6.81
C VAL A 63 15.06 11.91 8.12
N LEU A 64 14.90 10.66 8.57
CA LEU A 64 15.55 10.16 9.78
C LEU A 64 17.07 10.30 9.70
N ARG A 65 17.68 9.96 8.55
CA ARG A 65 19.14 10.01 8.41
C ARG A 65 19.71 11.43 8.37
N ASN A 66 19.00 12.39 7.76
CA ASN A 66 19.55 13.72 7.46
C ASN A 66 18.98 14.85 8.32
N PHE A 67 17.81 14.64 8.93
CA PHE A 67 17.05 15.67 9.63
C PHE A 67 16.59 15.23 11.03
N ALA A 68 17.07 14.08 11.54
CA ALA A 68 16.82 13.73 12.93
C ALA A 68 17.39 14.80 13.85
N LEU A 69 16.53 15.31 14.74
CA LEU A 69 16.90 16.30 15.75
C LEU A 69 17.55 15.66 16.99
N ILE A 70 17.22 14.39 17.24
CA ILE A 70 17.66 13.62 18.40
C ILE A 70 17.94 12.18 17.99
N ASP A 71 19.04 11.62 18.49
CA ASP A 71 19.33 10.19 18.38
C ASP A 71 18.61 9.44 19.52
N MET A 72 17.56 8.71 19.17
CA MET A 72 16.79 7.93 20.14
C MET A 72 17.57 6.70 20.59
N GLN A 73 17.83 6.59 21.88
CA GLN A 73 18.55 5.46 22.45
C GLN A 73 17.58 4.31 22.75
N PRO A 74 17.96 3.03 22.52
CA PRO A 74 17.10 1.88 22.81
C PRO A 74 16.60 1.83 24.25
N GLY A 75 17.38 2.33 25.20
CA GLY A 75 17.00 2.39 26.62
C GLY A 75 15.86 3.35 26.94
N TRP A 76 15.46 4.23 26.02
CA TRP A 76 14.32 5.12 26.23
C TRP A 76 12.97 4.42 26.02
N PHE A 77 12.97 3.27 25.34
CA PHE A 77 11.77 2.50 25.03
C PHE A 77 11.44 1.52 26.17
N ASP A 78 11.24 2.05 27.38
CA ASP A 78 10.92 1.28 28.58
C ASP A 78 9.72 1.87 29.34
N LEU A 79 9.45 1.34 30.53
CA LEU A 79 8.38 1.79 31.42
C LEU A 79 8.88 2.70 32.56
N SER A 80 10.11 3.22 32.46
CA SER A 80 10.61 4.23 33.39
C SER A 80 9.78 5.52 33.26
N PRO A 81 9.84 6.44 34.24
CA PRO A 81 9.16 7.74 34.10
C PRO A 81 9.54 8.49 32.81
N SER A 82 10.81 8.40 32.38
CA SER A 82 11.30 8.95 31.11
C SER A 82 10.73 8.23 29.89
N GLY A 83 10.65 6.90 29.92
CA GLY A 83 10.06 6.11 28.82
C GLY A 83 8.56 6.36 28.69
N LEU A 84 7.83 6.44 29.81
CA LEU A 84 6.42 6.82 29.83
C LEU A 84 6.21 8.23 29.25
N LEU A 85 7.06 9.19 29.60
CA LEU A 85 7.02 10.53 29.01
C LEU A 85 7.25 10.50 27.50
N LEU A 86 8.21 9.69 27.01
CA LEU A 86 8.44 9.47 25.59
C LEU A 86 7.19 8.93 24.90
N TRP A 87 6.57 7.87 25.44
CA TRP A 87 5.37 7.26 24.86
C TRP A 87 4.18 8.21 24.83
N VAL A 88 3.94 8.95 25.91
CA VAL A 88 2.86 9.95 25.96
C VAL A 88 3.10 11.06 24.95
N THR A 89 4.33 11.57 24.87
CA THR A 89 4.69 12.61 23.89
C THR A 89 4.53 12.10 22.45
N ALA A 90 4.97 10.88 22.18
CA ALA A 90 4.82 10.26 20.87
C ALA A 90 3.35 10.06 20.49
N ALA A 91 2.50 9.63 21.43
CA ALA A 91 1.07 9.46 21.21
C ALA A 91 0.39 10.79 20.85
N LEU A 92 0.68 11.86 21.60
CA LEU A 92 0.14 13.20 21.33
C LEU A 92 0.63 13.77 20.00
N ALA A 93 1.93 13.64 19.71
CA ALA A 93 2.51 14.10 18.45
C ALA A 93 1.94 13.33 17.25
N TRP A 94 1.76 12.02 17.40
CA TRP A 94 1.13 11.19 16.38
C TRP A 94 -0.30 11.63 16.10
N ASP A 95 -1.12 11.81 17.15
CA ASP A 95 -2.51 12.25 17.00
C ASP A 95 -2.61 13.61 16.34
N PHE A 96 -1.76 14.56 16.74
CA PHE A 96 -1.68 15.88 16.12
C PHE A 96 -1.34 15.80 14.62
N CYS A 97 -0.28 15.07 14.26
CA CYS A 97 0.12 14.90 12.86
C CYS A 97 -0.98 14.20 12.04
N TYR A 98 -1.60 13.17 12.62
CA TYR A 98 -2.67 12.42 11.96
C TYR A 98 -3.92 13.28 11.74
N TYR A 99 -4.30 14.11 12.70
CA TYR A 99 -5.43 15.04 12.55
C TYR A 99 -5.25 15.97 11.35
N TRP A 100 -4.07 16.57 11.21
CA TRP A 100 -3.77 17.46 10.07
C TRP A 100 -3.71 16.70 8.76
N PHE A 101 -3.05 15.53 8.72
CA PHE A 101 -3.05 14.68 7.54
C PHE A 101 -4.47 14.33 7.11
N HIS A 102 -5.32 13.92 8.06
CA HIS A 102 -6.70 13.58 7.79
C HIS A 102 -7.48 14.80 7.27
N ARG A 103 -7.32 15.97 7.90
CA ARG A 103 -7.96 17.21 7.47
C ARG A 103 -7.58 17.59 6.03
N PHE A 104 -6.29 17.63 5.72
CA PHE A 104 -5.80 17.93 4.38
C PHE A 104 -6.16 16.87 3.34
N SER A 105 -6.53 15.65 3.76
CA SER A 105 -6.98 14.60 2.85
C SER A 105 -8.47 14.74 2.47
N HIS A 106 -9.25 15.54 3.21
CA HIS A 106 -10.67 15.78 2.94
C HIS A 106 -10.94 17.16 2.32
N GLU A 107 -10.03 18.13 2.50
CA GLU A 107 -10.06 19.44 1.82
C GLU A 107 -9.56 19.32 0.37
#